data_AF-A0AA88LAM8-F1
#
_entry.id   AF-A0AA88LAM8-F1
#
_cell.length_a   1.000
_cell.length_b   1.000
_cell.length_c   1.000
_cell.angle_alpha   90.00
_cell.angle_beta   90.00
_cell.angle_gamma   90.00
#
_symmetry.space_group_name_H-M   'P 1'
#
loop_
_entity.id
_entity.type
_entity.pdbx_description
1 polymer ?
#
loop_
_entity_poly.entity_id
_entity_poly.type
_entity_poly.pdbx_seq_one_letter_code
_entity_poly.pdbx_strand_id
1 'polypeptide(L)'
;MNRQKEILHIDCNSAELKQLRKLCNQSGRKDRRKCLENITVEMEEVANLSDTSKLYPLLKESTGEMSKNLASVSHEHGNILTSRDEVIDRWKPHFQKLLNPQLSKTEQALREMKQYNIDILAVSEIRWKGVGQETLNHGYVLVYSREDSHHQAGVGLMMSPVAYRAMLKWTPINEKILFARFATAHTKLSVIVCYIPTNVADDDVKDSFYETLQAVTKDIPKHDVLCVVGDLNAKVGADRKYCPEVLEPPGLGQINENGALLVNFALSNDLVVGGTLFEHKNVHKYTWTSPDEHGHHNLATRSPLQKQGSRTSPGVQVPG
;
A
#
# COMPACT_ATOMS: atom_id res chain seq x y z
N MET A 1 30.80 -49.37 -70.23
CA MET A 1 32.14 -49.25 -69.64
C MET A 1 31.99 -48.53 -68.30
N ASN A 2 31.86 -49.29 -67.22
CA ASN A 2 31.66 -48.80 -65.85
C ASN A 2 32.94 -48.11 -65.35
N ARG A 3 32.84 -46.86 -64.87
CA ARG A 3 33.82 -46.27 -63.95
C ARG A 3 33.13 -46.06 -62.61
N GLN A 4 33.36 -46.99 -61.68
CA GLN A 4 33.04 -46.81 -60.26
C GLN A 4 33.95 -45.70 -59.70
N LYS A 5 33.37 -44.71 -59.03
CA LYS A 5 34.11 -43.75 -58.19
C LYS A 5 34.28 -44.38 -56.81
N GLU A 6 35.52 -44.69 -56.44
CA GLU A 6 35.89 -45.00 -55.06
C GLU A 6 35.70 -43.74 -54.21
N ILE A 7 34.85 -43.84 -53.18
CA ILE A 7 34.76 -42.85 -52.11
C ILE A 7 35.63 -43.41 -50.97
N LEU A 8 36.73 -42.71 -50.68
CA LEU A 8 37.62 -43.01 -49.56
C LEU A 8 36.83 -42.87 -48.25
N HIS A 9 36.57 -43.99 -47.60
CA HIS A 9 35.99 -44.04 -46.26
C HIS A 9 37.08 -43.60 -45.26
N ILE A 10 36.97 -42.38 -44.74
CA ILE A 10 37.81 -41.94 -43.62
C ILE A 10 37.16 -42.49 -42.36
N ASP A 11 37.69 -43.61 -41.86
CA ASP A 11 37.26 -44.21 -40.61
C ASP A 11 37.68 -43.31 -39.43
N CYS A 12 36.80 -42.39 -39.06
CA CYS A 12 37.00 -41.54 -37.90
C CYS A 12 36.59 -42.32 -36.64
N ASN A 13 37.60 -42.79 -35.89
CA ASN A 13 37.43 -43.59 -34.69
C ASN A 13 36.64 -42.81 -33.61
N SER A 14 35.46 -43.31 -33.21
CA SER A 14 34.54 -42.59 -32.31
C SER A 14 35.17 -42.18 -30.97
N ALA A 15 36.21 -42.90 -30.52
CA ALA A 15 36.97 -42.60 -29.31
C ALA A 15 37.84 -41.33 -29.46
N GLU A 16 38.45 -41.12 -30.63
CA GLU A 16 39.27 -39.95 -30.93
C GLU A 16 38.42 -38.69 -31.01
N LEU A 17 37.25 -38.76 -31.66
CA LEU A 17 36.29 -37.65 -31.69
C LEU A 17 35.82 -37.26 -30.28
N LYS A 18 35.65 -38.25 -29.38
CA LYS A 18 35.26 -38.01 -27.98
C LYS A 18 36.38 -37.35 -27.19
N GLN A 19 37.64 -37.73 -27.43
CA GLN A 19 38.82 -37.08 -26.82
C GLN A 19 39.02 -35.65 -27.36
N LEU A 20 38.90 -35.42 -28.67
CA LEU A 20 39.00 -34.08 -29.26
C LEU A 20 37.92 -33.14 -28.73
N ARG A 21 36.67 -33.61 -28.62
CA ARG A 21 35.57 -32.83 -28.01
C ARG A 21 35.87 -32.48 -26.55
N LYS A 22 36.45 -33.40 -25.78
CA LYS A 22 36.84 -33.16 -24.39
C LYS A 22 37.91 -32.07 -24.29
N LEU A 23 38.93 -32.12 -25.16
CA LEU A 23 39.99 -31.11 -25.21
C LEU A 23 39.46 -29.74 -25.66
N CYS A 24 38.61 -29.70 -26.69
CA CYS A 24 37.98 -28.46 -27.17
C CYS A 24 37.13 -27.81 -26.06
N ASN A 25 36.32 -28.60 -25.35
CA ASN A 25 35.54 -28.12 -24.21
C ASN A 25 36.42 -27.65 -23.04
N GLN A 26 37.56 -28.28 -22.80
CA GLN A 26 38.51 -27.84 -21.78
C GLN A 26 39.20 -26.53 -22.17
N SER A 27 39.59 -26.36 -23.44
CA SER A 27 40.13 -25.09 -23.95
C SER A 27 39.09 -23.98 -23.83
N GLY A 28 37.86 -24.20 -24.34
CA GLY A 28 36.80 -23.20 -24.27
C GLY A 28 36.46 -22.78 -22.83
N ARG A 29 36.56 -23.69 -21.85
CA ARG A 29 36.42 -23.34 -20.43
C ARG A 29 37.56 -22.48 -19.90
N LYS A 30 38.81 -22.75 -20.32
CA LYS A 30 39.98 -21.93 -19.97
C LYS A 30 39.88 -20.55 -20.60
N ASP A 31 39.51 -20.47 -21.87
CA ASP A 31 39.39 -19.21 -22.61
C ASP A 31 38.26 -18.35 -22.04
N ARG A 32 37.11 -18.95 -21.71
CA ARG A 32 36.01 -18.26 -21.01
C ARG A 32 36.44 -17.73 -19.64
N ARG A 33 37.21 -18.51 -18.88
CA ARG A 33 37.72 -18.07 -17.57
C ARG A 33 38.66 -16.87 -17.72
N LYS A 34 39.59 -16.93 -18.67
CA LYS A 34 40.55 -15.86 -18.94
C LYS A 34 39.86 -14.58 -19.41
N CYS A 35 38.82 -14.70 -20.23
CA CYS A 35 37.98 -13.57 -20.63
C CYS A 35 37.28 -12.93 -19.42
N LEU A 36 36.71 -13.74 -18.51
CA LEU A 36 36.04 -13.24 -17.32
C LEU A 36 37.01 -12.56 -16.34
N GLU A 37 38.21 -13.11 -16.17
CA GLU A 37 39.29 -12.53 -15.36
C GLU A 37 39.70 -11.16 -15.91
N ASN A 38 39.87 -11.02 -17.23
CA ASN A 38 40.20 -9.74 -17.86
C ASN A 38 39.10 -8.69 -17.65
N ILE A 39 37.83 -9.05 -17.84
CA ILE A 39 36.70 -8.13 -17.62
C ILE A 39 36.65 -7.68 -16.15
N THR A 40 36.96 -8.58 -15.21
CA THR A 40 36.95 -8.25 -13.77
C THR A 40 38.03 -7.23 -13.42
N VAL A 41 39.25 -7.38 -13.97
CA VAL A 41 40.34 -6.42 -13.79
C VAL A 41 39.96 -5.04 -14.36
N GLU A 42 39.38 -5.01 -15.56
CA GLU A 42 38.95 -3.76 -16.19
C GLU A 42 37.83 -3.06 -15.40
N MET A 43 36.90 -3.84 -14.81
CA MET A 43 35.87 -3.31 -13.93
C MET A 43 36.44 -2.72 -12.63
N GLU A 44 37.46 -3.34 -12.02
CA GLU A 44 38.13 -2.80 -10.83
C GLU A 44 38.87 -1.48 -11.15
N GLU A 45 39.53 -1.39 -12.29
CA GLU A 45 40.20 -0.16 -12.74
C GLU A 45 39.20 0.98 -12.97
N VAL A 46 38.08 0.70 -13.66
CA VAL A 46 37.03 1.69 -13.92
C VAL A 46 36.30 2.12 -12.65
N ALA A 47 36.06 1.19 -11.71
CA ALA A 47 35.46 1.49 -10.41
C ALA A 47 36.36 2.41 -9.56
N ASN A 48 37.68 2.19 -9.57
CA ASN A 48 38.65 3.04 -8.87
C ASN A 48 38.70 4.47 -9.44
N LEU A 49 38.35 4.65 -10.71
CA LEU A 49 38.26 5.96 -11.37
C LEU A 49 36.88 6.64 -11.22
N SER A 50 35.92 6.01 -10.51
CA SER A 50 34.55 6.48 -10.32
C SER A 50 33.78 6.77 -11.63
N ASP A 51 34.17 6.16 -12.75
CA ASP A 51 33.53 6.36 -14.06
C ASP A 51 32.37 5.36 -14.26
N THR A 52 31.23 5.68 -13.65
CA THR A 52 30.04 4.82 -13.67
C THR A 52 29.50 4.58 -15.07
N SER A 53 29.73 5.49 -16.03
CA SER A 53 29.23 5.37 -17.41
C SER A 53 29.89 4.22 -18.17
N LYS A 54 31.13 3.85 -17.83
CA LYS A 54 31.84 2.71 -18.42
C LYS A 54 31.66 1.41 -17.63
N LEU A 55 31.39 1.51 -16.32
CA LEU A 55 31.16 0.36 -15.46
C LEU A 55 29.88 -0.41 -15.85
N TYR A 56 28.78 0.29 -16.13
CA TYR A 56 27.49 -0.35 -16.45
C TYR A 56 27.49 -1.21 -17.73
N PRO A 57 28.09 -0.77 -18.86
CA PRO A 57 28.26 -1.62 -20.04
C PRO A 57 29.06 -2.90 -19.77
N LEU A 58 30.19 -2.82 -19.06
CA LEU A 58 31.03 -3.97 -18.69
C LEU A 58 30.28 -4.93 -17.76
N LEU A 59 29.47 -4.40 -16.85
CA LEU A 59 28.62 -5.20 -15.96
C LEU A 59 27.54 -5.95 -16.75
N LYS A 60 26.93 -5.30 -17.76
CA LYS A 60 25.93 -5.91 -18.63
C LYS A 60 26.52 -7.00 -19.54
N GLU A 61 27.77 -6.82 -20.00
CA GLU A 61 28.50 -7.80 -20.81
C GLU A 61 28.90 -9.04 -20.00
N SER A 62 29.32 -8.87 -18.74
CA SER A 62 29.74 -9.97 -17.85
C SER A 62 28.59 -10.80 -17.29
N THR A 63 27.45 -10.19 -16.95
CA THR A 63 26.32 -10.91 -16.34
C THR A 63 25.34 -11.52 -17.35
N GLY A 64 25.40 -11.08 -18.62
CA GLY A 64 24.34 -11.34 -19.61
C GLY A 64 23.01 -10.70 -19.23
N GLU A 65 22.00 -10.79 -20.10
CA GLU A 65 20.64 -10.37 -19.74
C GLU A 65 20.09 -11.29 -18.65
N MET A 66 19.76 -10.71 -17.48
CA MET A 66 19.03 -11.45 -16.45
C MET A 66 17.64 -11.82 -16.99
N SER A 67 17.47 -13.08 -17.37
CA SER A 67 16.14 -13.64 -17.57
C SER A 67 15.44 -13.69 -16.21
N LYS A 68 14.44 -12.83 -16.01
CA LYS A 68 13.47 -13.00 -14.92
C LYS A 68 12.69 -14.28 -15.24
N ASN A 69 12.93 -15.35 -14.47
CA ASN A 69 12.07 -16.53 -14.54
C ASN A 69 10.63 -16.09 -14.28
N LEU A 70 9.78 -16.05 -15.31
CA LEU A 70 8.34 -15.86 -15.13
C LEU A 70 7.77 -17.17 -14.58
N ALA A 71 7.07 -17.08 -13.46
CA ALA A 71 6.25 -18.17 -12.95
C ALA A 71 5.25 -18.59 -14.04
N SER A 72 5.18 -19.89 -14.31
CA SER A 72 4.25 -20.47 -15.29
C SER A 72 2.81 -20.22 -14.88
N VAL A 73 1.99 -19.66 -15.78
CA VAL A 73 0.58 -19.32 -15.49
C VAL A 73 -0.34 -20.27 -16.26
N SER A 74 -1.27 -20.92 -15.55
CA SER A 74 -2.24 -21.82 -16.15
C SER A 74 -3.37 -21.05 -16.85
N HIS A 75 -3.68 -21.43 -18.09
CA HIS A 75 -4.83 -20.96 -18.84
C HIS A 75 -6.14 -21.48 -18.22
N GLU A 76 -7.27 -20.80 -18.46
CA GLU A 76 -8.61 -21.15 -17.96
C GLU A 76 -9.07 -22.57 -18.37
N HIS A 77 -8.40 -23.18 -19.35
CA HIS A 77 -8.71 -24.52 -19.89
C HIS A 77 -7.60 -25.55 -19.60
N GLY A 78 -6.70 -25.29 -18.65
CA GLY A 78 -5.73 -26.29 -18.15
C GLY A 78 -4.37 -26.35 -18.86
N ASN A 79 -4.10 -25.51 -19.85
CA ASN A 79 -2.77 -25.45 -20.51
C ASN A 79 -1.81 -24.51 -19.76
N ILE A 80 -0.53 -24.88 -19.66
CA ILE A 80 0.51 -24.08 -19.00
C ILE A 80 1.14 -23.13 -20.02
N LEU A 81 1.10 -21.82 -19.76
CA LEU A 81 1.74 -20.81 -20.60
C LEU A 81 3.18 -20.58 -20.14
N THR A 82 4.12 -20.69 -21.08
CA THR A 82 5.57 -20.56 -20.83
C THR A 82 6.20 -19.36 -21.53
N SER A 83 5.49 -18.72 -22.47
CA SER A 83 5.98 -17.55 -23.20
C SER A 83 5.54 -16.24 -22.53
N ARG A 84 6.45 -15.26 -22.46
CA ARG A 84 6.21 -13.95 -21.81
C ARG A 84 5.05 -13.19 -22.45
N ASP A 85 4.96 -13.21 -23.78
CA ASP A 85 3.92 -12.50 -24.51
C ASP A 85 2.55 -13.14 -24.32
N GLU A 86 2.49 -14.47 -24.29
CA GLU A 86 1.25 -15.22 -24.01
C GLU A 86 0.77 -15.02 -22.58
N VAL A 87 1.69 -14.94 -21.62
CA VAL A 87 1.36 -14.62 -20.23
C VAL A 87 0.77 -13.21 -20.16
N ILE A 88 1.44 -12.20 -20.76
CA ILE A 88 0.93 -10.81 -20.79
C ILE A 88 -0.45 -10.74 -21.47
N ASP A 89 -0.62 -11.40 -22.62
CA ASP A 89 -1.88 -11.44 -23.36
C ASP A 89 -2.98 -12.20 -22.63
N ARG A 90 -2.64 -13.18 -21.78
CA ARG A 90 -3.58 -13.85 -20.87
C ARG A 90 -4.01 -12.96 -19.71
N TRP A 91 -3.07 -12.21 -19.13
CA TRP A 91 -3.33 -11.33 -18.00
C TRP A 91 -4.16 -10.11 -18.40
N LYS A 92 -4.01 -9.61 -19.63
CA LYS A 92 -4.74 -8.43 -20.13
C LYS A 92 -6.27 -8.54 -20.03
N PRO A 93 -6.95 -9.59 -20.57
CA PRO A 93 -8.40 -9.77 -20.43
C PRO A 93 -8.81 -10.17 -19.00
N HIS A 94 -7.95 -10.89 -18.27
CA HIS A 94 -8.20 -11.25 -16.87
C HIS A 94 -8.28 -10.01 -15.97
N PHE A 95 -7.27 -9.14 -16.05
CA PHE A 95 -7.26 -7.87 -15.33
C PHE A 95 -8.28 -6.89 -15.87
N GLN A 96 -8.57 -6.85 -17.17
CA GLN A 96 -9.67 -6.04 -17.69
C GLN A 96 -11.01 -6.47 -17.09
N LYS A 97 -11.28 -7.77 -16.94
CA LYS A 97 -12.51 -8.28 -16.30
C LYS A 97 -12.52 -8.03 -14.79
N LEU A 98 -11.37 -8.13 -14.13
CA LEU A 98 -11.21 -7.96 -12.69
C LEU A 98 -11.26 -6.49 -12.25
N LEU A 99 -10.60 -5.60 -13.00
CA LEU A 99 -10.41 -4.18 -12.70
C LEU A 99 -11.45 -3.27 -13.37
N ASN A 100 -12.15 -3.74 -14.40
CA ASN A 100 -13.32 -3.09 -14.97
C ASN A 100 -14.58 -3.97 -14.84
N PRO A 101 -15.16 -4.12 -13.64
CA PRO A 101 -16.56 -4.51 -13.55
C PRO A 101 -17.42 -3.51 -14.35
N GLN A 102 -18.56 -3.94 -14.88
CA GLN A 102 -19.56 -3.06 -15.54
C GLN A 102 -20.21 -2.04 -14.57
N LEU A 103 -19.67 -1.88 -13.36
CA LEU A 103 -20.18 -1.08 -12.26
C LEU A 103 -19.25 0.10 -12.01
N SER A 104 -19.82 1.28 -11.84
CA SER A 104 -19.12 2.51 -11.44
C SER A 104 -18.36 2.30 -10.11
N LYS A 105 -17.32 3.11 -9.85
CA LYS A 105 -16.56 3.07 -8.58
C LYS A 105 -17.48 3.18 -7.36
N THR A 106 -18.52 4.01 -7.46
CA THR A 106 -19.55 4.18 -6.43
C THR A 106 -20.35 2.90 -6.20
N GLU A 107 -20.75 2.19 -7.26
CA GLU A 107 -21.47 0.91 -7.14
C GLU A 107 -20.59 -0.21 -6.57
N GLN A 108 -19.30 -0.23 -6.89
CA GLN A 108 -18.35 -1.15 -6.27
C GLN A 108 -18.26 -0.89 -4.77
N ALA A 109 -18.08 0.36 -4.36
CA ALA A 109 -18.03 0.73 -2.94
C ALA A 109 -19.34 0.42 -2.20
N LEU A 110 -20.51 0.64 -2.84
CA LEU A 110 -21.81 0.23 -2.28
C LEU A 110 -21.93 -1.28 -2.10
N ARG A 111 -21.42 -2.06 -3.05
CA ARG A 111 -21.40 -3.52 -2.94
C ARG A 111 -20.55 -3.96 -1.74
N GLU A 112 -19.37 -3.39 -1.56
CA GLU A 112 -18.50 -3.69 -0.42
C GLU A 112 -19.14 -3.26 0.91
N MET A 113 -19.78 -2.09 0.97
CA MET A 113 -20.53 -1.66 2.16
C MET A 113 -21.60 -2.67 2.54
N LYS A 114 -22.36 -3.18 1.56
CA LYS A 114 -23.37 -4.21 1.80
C LYS A 114 -22.74 -5.55 2.23
N GLN A 115 -21.66 -5.96 1.59
CA GLN A 115 -20.99 -7.24 1.84
C GLN A 115 -20.39 -7.29 3.25
N TYR A 116 -19.80 -6.20 3.71
CA TYR A 116 -19.17 -6.10 5.03
C TYR A 116 -20.08 -5.47 6.10
N ASN A 117 -21.35 -5.19 5.76
CA ASN A 117 -22.32 -4.54 6.65
C ASN A 117 -21.78 -3.22 7.26
N ILE A 118 -21.19 -2.38 6.41
CA ILE A 118 -20.63 -1.07 6.78
C ILE A 118 -21.74 -0.03 6.66
N ASP A 119 -22.07 0.62 7.78
CA ASP A 119 -23.08 1.67 7.83
C ASP A 119 -22.56 3.05 7.42
N ILE A 120 -21.28 3.33 7.70
CA ILE A 120 -20.63 4.62 7.42
C ILE A 120 -19.26 4.32 6.79
N LEU A 121 -19.05 4.79 5.57
CA LEU A 121 -17.79 4.67 4.84
C LEU A 121 -17.23 6.06 4.53
N ALA A 122 -16.05 6.36 5.08
CA ALA A 122 -15.29 7.54 4.71
C ALA A 122 -14.58 7.31 3.37
N VAL A 123 -14.65 8.29 2.48
CA VAL A 123 -14.04 8.23 1.15
C VAL A 123 -13.18 9.49 0.94
N SER A 124 -11.92 9.29 0.57
CA SER A 124 -11.00 10.35 0.14
C SER A 124 -10.84 10.33 -1.38
N GLU A 125 -10.32 11.43 -1.94
CA GLU A 125 -10.08 11.62 -3.37
C GLU A 125 -11.31 11.38 -4.27
N ILE A 126 -12.49 11.87 -3.85
CA ILE A 126 -13.72 11.72 -4.64
C ILE A 126 -13.62 12.42 -6.00
N ARG A 127 -12.89 13.55 -6.08
CA ARG A 127 -12.65 14.34 -7.30
C ARG A 127 -13.93 14.85 -7.99
N TRP A 128 -15.09 14.83 -7.30
CA TRP A 128 -16.35 15.43 -7.76
C TRP A 128 -16.33 16.93 -7.54
N LYS A 129 -17.08 17.71 -8.31
CA LYS A 129 -17.06 19.19 -8.21
C LYS A 129 -18.07 19.69 -7.17
N GLY A 130 -17.69 20.76 -6.47
CA GLY A 130 -18.50 21.43 -5.47
C GLY A 130 -18.76 20.61 -4.20
N VAL A 131 -19.70 21.11 -3.42
CA VAL A 131 -20.22 20.50 -2.20
C VAL A 131 -21.63 20.01 -2.48
N GLY A 132 -21.94 18.78 -2.07
CA GLY A 132 -23.27 18.24 -2.34
C GLY A 132 -23.63 16.99 -1.56
N GLN A 133 -24.85 16.55 -1.83
CA GLN A 133 -25.42 15.31 -1.33
C GLN A 133 -26.07 14.59 -2.51
N GLU A 134 -25.73 13.33 -2.70
CA GLU A 134 -26.29 12.48 -3.75
C GLU A 134 -26.93 11.24 -3.15
N THR A 135 -28.14 10.93 -3.63
CA THR A 135 -28.83 9.69 -3.27
C THR A 135 -28.41 8.60 -4.24
N LEU A 136 -27.85 7.54 -3.69
CA LEU A 136 -27.34 6.40 -4.42
C LEU A 136 -28.37 5.25 -4.43
N ASN A 137 -28.06 4.21 -5.20
CA ASN A 137 -28.91 3.03 -5.31
C ASN A 137 -29.25 2.43 -3.94
N HIS A 138 -30.49 1.96 -3.78
CA HIS A 138 -30.99 1.34 -2.55
C HIS A 138 -31.04 2.28 -1.34
N GLY A 139 -31.14 3.59 -1.56
CA GLY A 139 -31.34 4.60 -0.51
C GLY A 139 -30.08 4.95 0.30
N TYR A 140 -28.91 4.51 -0.18
CA TYR A 140 -27.62 4.98 0.36
C TYR A 140 -27.44 6.45 0.00
N VAL A 141 -26.67 7.18 0.80
CA VAL A 141 -26.44 8.61 0.59
C VAL A 141 -24.95 8.90 0.67
N LEU A 142 -24.45 9.71 -0.26
CA LEU A 142 -23.09 10.25 -0.23
C LEU A 142 -23.17 11.76 -0.01
N VAL A 143 -22.54 12.25 1.06
CA VAL A 143 -22.23 13.67 1.22
C VAL A 143 -20.77 13.90 0.89
N TYR A 144 -20.45 15.01 0.21
CA TYR A 144 -19.09 15.30 -0.22
C TYR A 144 -18.79 16.79 -0.19
N SER A 145 -17.50 17.10 -0.03
CA SER A 145 -16.95 18.45 -0.02
C SER A 145 -15.78 18.56 -0.98
N ARG A 146 -15.79 19.61 -1.80
CA ARG A 146 -14.62 20.03 -2.60
C ARG A 146 -14.71 21.51 -2.96
N GLU A 147 -13.55 22.14 -3.06
CA GLU A 147 -13.37 23.48 -3.60
C GLU A 147 -13.04 23.43 -5.11
N ASP A 148 -13.55 24.39 -5.88
CA ASP A 148 -13.55 24.35 -7.36
C ASP A 148 -12.17 24.61 -8.00
N SER A 149 -11.16 24.99 -7.22
CA SER A 149 -9.90 25.54 -7.72
C SER A 149 -8.96 24.49 -8.33
N HIS A 150 -8.83 23.27 -7.78
CA HIS A 150 -7.88 22.25 -8.29
C HIS A 150 -8.48 20.83 -8.37
N HIS A 151 -8.15 20.07 -9.45
CA HIS A 151 -8.65 18.71 -9.77
C HIS A 151 -8.16 17.57 -8.86
N GLN A 152 -7.62 17.90 -7.70
CA GLN A 152 -6.79 16.97 -6.91
C GLN A 152 -7.15 17.01 -5.41
N ALA A 153 -8.43 16.91 -5.05
CA ALA A 153 -8.88 16.77 -3.66
C ALA A 153 -10.34 16.28 -3.57
N GLY A 154 -10.83 16.16 -2.35
CA GLY A 154 -12.23 15.90 -2.03
C GLY A 154 -12.39 14.79 -1.00
N VAL A 155 -13.21 15.06 0.01
CA VAL A 155 -13.62 14.08 1.03
C VAL A 155 -15.13 13.88 1.00
N GLY A 156 -15.56 12.70 1.39
CA GLY A 156 -16.97 12.41 1.54
C GLY A 156 -17.25 11.26 2.49
N LEU A 157 -18.53 11.13 2.79
CA LEU A 157 -19.06 10.17 3.72
C LEU A 157 -20.26 9.49 3.07
N MET A 158 -20.09 8.22 2.77
CA MET A 158 -21.15 7.38 2.23
C MET A 158 -21.82 6.63 3.38
N MET A 159 -23.15 6.60 3.37
CA MET A 159 -23.96 6.16 4.49
C MET A 159 -25.04 5.19 4.03
N SER A 160 -25.30 4.17 4.84
CA SER A 160 -26.49 3.34 4.71
C SER A 160 -27.76 4.17 4.97
N PRO A 161 -28.95 3.71 4.52
CA PRO A 161 -30.21 4.36 4.85
C PRO A 161 -30.44 4.51 6.36
N VAL A 162 -29.89 3.58 7.17
CA VAL A 162 -29.99 3.61 8.63
C VAL A 162 -29.11 4.73 9.18
N ALA A 163 -27.83 4.77 8.79
CA ALA A 163 -26.90 5.79 9.23
C ALA A 163 -27.34 7.21 8.81
N TYR A 164 -27.86 7.36 7.58
CA TYR A 164 -28.35 8.65 7.10
C TYR A 164 -29.54 9.15 7.94
N ARG A 165 -30.49 8.28 8.31
CA ARG A 165 -31.59 8.66 9.22
C ARG A 165 -31.11 9.06 10.62
N ALA A 166 -29.99 8.50 11.06
CA ALA A 166 -29.37 8.84 12.33
C ALA A 166 -28.51 10.13 12.25
N MET A 167 -28.22 10.65 11.06
CA MET A 167 -27.40 11.84 10.89
C MET A 167 -28.15 13.09 11.37
N LEU A 168 -27.55 13.81 12.31
CA LEU A 168 -28.08 15.06 12.86
C LEU A 168 -27.62 16.28 12.07
N LYS A 169 -26.35 16.27 11.64
CA LYS A 169 -25.77 17.33 10.81
C LYS A 169 -24.51 16.84 10.11
N TRP A 170 -24.19 17.45 8.98
CA TRP A 170 -22.87 17.41 8.37
C TRP A 170 -22.44 18.82 7.96
N THR A 171 -21.13 19.05 7.90
CA THR A 171 -20.56 20.36 7.57
C THR A 171 -19.29 20.15 6.73
N PRO A 172 -19.25 20.67 5.50
CA PRO A 172 -18.04 20.71 4.70
C PRO A 172 -17.13 21.82 5.27
N ILE A 173 -15.98 21.45 5.83
CA ILE A 173 -15.06 22.45 6.40
C ILE A 173 -14.18 23.01 5.30
N ASN A 174 -13.60 22.12 4.48
CA ASN A 174 -12.86 22.45 3.27
C ASN A 174 -12.79 21.20 2.36
N GLU A 175 -11.95 21.22 1.33
CA GLU A 175 -11.74 20.09 0.41
C GLU A 175 -11.10 18.83 1.04
N LYS A 176 -10.51 18.97 2.24
CA LYS A 176 -9.79 17.90 2.95
C LYS A 176 -10.43 17.47 4.26
N ILE A 177 -11.41 18.21 4.79
CA ILE A 177 -12.05 17.95 6.08
C ILE A 177 -13.57 18.07 5.94
N LEU A 178 -14.28 17.02 6.32
CA LEU A 178 -15.73 16.98 6.42
C LEU A 178 -16.13 16.47 7.80
N PHE A 179 -17.06 17.17 8.44
CA PHE A 179 -17.58 16.80 9.74
C PHE A 179 -19.00 16.28 9.63
N ALA A 180 -19.33 15.23 10.38
CA ALA A 180 -20.69 14.71 10.52
C ALA A 180 -20.97 14.31 11.98
N ARG A 181 -22.22 14.47 12.41
CA ARG A 181 -22.69 14.09 13.75
C ARG A 181 -23.93 13.22 13.64
N PHE A 182 -23.96 12.13 14.39
CA PHE A 182 -25.01 11.12 14.38
C PHE A 182 -25.61 10.93 15.77
N ALA A 183 -26.91 10.66 15.83
CA ALA A 183 -27.58 10.14 17.00
C ALA A 183 -27.37 8.63 17.09
N THR A 184 -26.87 8.14 18.22
CA THR A 184 -26.88 6.71 18.54
C THR A 184 -27.71 6.49 19.82
N ALA A 185 -27.93 5.23 20.20
CA ALA A 185 -28.80 4.87 21.32
C ALA A 185 -28.36 5.48 22.67
N HIS A 186 -27.05 5.60 22.91
CA HIS A 186 -26.51 5.97 24.23
C HIS A 186 -25.68 7.25 24.22
N THR A 187 -25.06 7.58 23.10
CA THR A 187 -24.28 8.81 22.95
C THR A 187 -24.36 9.32 21.52
N LYS A 188 -23.87 10.53 21.26
CA LYS A 188 -23.74 11.03 19.90
C LYS A 188 -22.38 10.63 19.35
N LEU A 189 -22.35 10.29 18.08
CA LEU A 189 -21.12 9.98 17.35
C LEU A 189 -20.76 11.17 16.48
N SER A 190 -19.57 11.70 16.67
CA SER A 190 -18.96 12.72 15.82
C SER A 190 -17.90 12.08 14.96
N VAL A 191 -18.02 12.25 13.64
CA VAL A 191 -17.09 11.73 12.64
C VAL A 191 -16.45 12.90 11.92
N ILE A 192 -15.12 12.95 11.93
CA ILE A 192 -14.33 13.84 11.07
C ILE A 192 -13.71 12.96 9.99
N VAL A 193 -14.11 13.18 8.74
CA VAL A 193 -13.44 12.60 7.58
C VAL A 193 -12.34 13.55 7.15
N CYS A 194 -11.13 13.04 7.00
CA CYS A 194 -10.01 13.85 6.59
C CYS A 194 -9.09 13.17 5.54
N TYR A 195 -8.47 14.01 4.73
CA TYR A 195 -7.38 13.65 3.83
C TYR A 195 -6.14 14.47 4.21
N ILE A 196 -5.23 13.86 4.97
CA ILE A 196 -4.04 14.53 5.51
C ILE A 196 -3.04 14.79 4.37
N PRO A 197 -2.41 15.99 4.31
CA PRO A 197 -1.34 16.26 3.34
C PRO A 197 -0.23 15.21 3.37
N THR A 198 0.39 14.95 2.22
CA THR A 198 1.52 14.01 2.12
C THR A 198 2.76 14.54 2.84
N ASN A 199 3.72 13.67 3.19
CA ASN A 199 4.97 14.11 3.85
C ASN A 199 5.76 15.12 3.00
N VAL A 200 5.60 15.10 1.67
CA VAL A 200 6.28 16.02 0.74
C VAL A 200 5.61 17.39 0.63
N ALA A 201 4.44 17.59 1.25
CA ALA A 201 3.81 18.90 1.29
C ALA A 201 4.63 19.87 2.16
N ASP A 202 4.57 21.15 1.82
CA ASP A 202 5.20 22.21 2.60
C ASP A 202 4.65 22.26 4.03
N ASP A 203 5.50 22.64 4.98
CA ASP A 203 5.13 22.65 6.40
C ASP A 203 3.98 23.62 6.69
N ASP A 204 3.91 24.77 5.98
CA ASP A 204 2.78 25.71 6.07
C ASP A 204 1.43 25.05 5.73
N VAL A 205 1.42 24.12 4.75
CA VAL A 205 0.22 23.38 4.34
C VAL A 205 -0.16 22.35 5.41
N LYS A 206 0.83 21.69 6.02
CA LYS A 206 0.60 20.75 7.13
C LYS A 206 0.06 21.49 8.36
N ASP A 207 0.68 22.60 8.73
CA ASP A 207 0.32 23.40 9.91
C ASP A 207 -1.10 23.95 9.76
N SER A 208 -1.41 24.60 8.63
CA SER A 208 -2.77 25.10 8.35
C SER A 208 -3.83 24.00 8.41
N PHE A 209 -3.51 22.80 7.92
CA PHE A 209 -4.40 21.65 8.00
C PHE A 209 -4.64 21.21 9.45
N TYR A 210 -3.59 21.06 10.26
CA TYR A 210 -3.71 20.63 11.66
C TYR A 210 -4.37 21.69 12.54
N GLU A 211 -4.15 22.98 12.29
CA GLU A 211 -4.86 24.08 12.95
C GLU A 211 -6.37 23.99 12.70
N THR A 212 -6.76 23.78 11.44
CA THR A 212 -8.17 23.62 11.06
C THR A 212 -8.77 22.37 11.72
N LEU A 213 -8.07 21.24 11.68
CA LEU A 213 -8.49 19.99 12.31
C LEU A 213 -8.66 20.15 13.83
N GLN A 214 -7.75 20.87 14.48
CA GLN A 214 -7.79 21.16 15.91
C GLN A 214 -9.00 22.04 16.27
N ALA A 215 -9.30 23.06 15.46
CA ALA A 215 -10.45 23.92 15.65
C ALA A 215 -11.76 23.12 15.58
N VAL A 216 -11.94 22.29 14.55
CA VAL A 216 -13.11 21.42 14.40
C VAL A 216 -13.23 20.45 15.58
N THR A 217 -12.12 19.87 16.02
CA THR A 217 -12.10 18.92 17.14
C THR A 217 -12.48 19.57 18.46
N LYS A 218 -12.05 20.81 18.70
CA LYS A 218 -12.34 21.58 19.92
C LYS A 218 -13.82 21.91 20.07
N ASP A 219 -14.52 22.14 18.96
CA ASP A 219 -15.94 22.48 18.95
C ASP A 219 -16.86 21.26 19.18
N ILE A 220 -16.30 20.05 19.18
CA ILE A 220 -17.06 18.81 19.40
C ILE A 220 -17.32 18.61 20.90
N PRO A 221 -18.57 18.40 21.31
CA PRO A 221 -18.88 18.16 22.73
C PRO A 221 -18.12 16.97 23.30
N LYS A 222 -17.56 17.12 24.51
CA LYS A 222 -16.74 16.08 25.15
C LYS A 222 -17.49 14.77 25.45
N HIS A 223 -18.82 14.81 25.52
CA HIS A 223 -19.66 13.62 25.73
C HIS A 223 -19.87 12.80 24.46
N ASP A 224 -19.58 13.36 23.28
CA ASP A 224 -19.65 12.64 22.02
C ASP A 224 -18.46 11.69 21.89
N VAL A 225 -18.72 10.51 21.33
CA VAL A 225 -17.66 9.65 20.79
C VAL A 225 -17.12 10.33 19.54
N LEU A 226 -15.82 10.56 19.46
CA LEU A 226 -15.17 11.17 18.31
C LEU A 226 -14.38 10.14 17.52
N CYS A 227 -14.63 10.04 16.22
CA CYS A 227 -13.84 9.27 15.27
C CYS A 227 -13.26 10.21 14.22
N VAL A 228 -11.94 10.24 14.08
CA VAL A 228 -11.22 10.87 12.98
C VAL A 228 -10.81 9.76 12.02
N VAL A 229 -11.37 9.78 10.82
CA VAL A 229 -11.28 8.71 9.81
C VAL A 229 -10.79 9.29 8.49
N GLY A 230 -10.24 8.43 7.64
CA GLY A 230 -9.88 8.77 6.26
C GLY A 230 -8.48 8.32 5.92
N ASP A 231 -7.81 9.07 5.06
CA ASP A 231 -6.42 8.80 4.71
C ASP A 231 -5.53 9.77 5.48
N LEU A 232 -4.84 9.21 6.48
CA LEU A 232 -4.04 9.99 7.42
C LEU A 232 -2.59 10.20 6.95
N ASN A 233 -2.17 9.57 5.84
CA ASN A 233 -0.81 9.71 5.29
C ASN A 233 0.34 9.63 6.31
N ALA A 234 0.12 8.89 7.40
CA ALA A 234 0.99 8.84 8.57
C ALA A 234 1.45 7.41 8.85
N LYS A 235 2.68 7.27 9.36
CA LYS A 235 3.26 6.03 9.90
C LYS A 235 3.63 6.32 11.35
N VAL A 236 2.93 5.72 12.31
CA VAL A 236 3.16 6.00 13.74
C VAL A 236 4.22 5.09 14.37
N GLY A 237 4.68 4.08 13.63
CA GLY A 237 5.76 3.18 14.04
C GLY A 237 5.37 2.19 15.14
N ALA A 238 6.29 1.28 15.46
CA ALA A 238 6.09 0.21 16.46
C ALA A 238 6.49 0.59 17.90
N ASP A 239 7.25 1.68 18.06
CA ASP A 239 7.95 1.96 19.31
C ASP A 239 7.06 2.73 20.30
N ARG A 240 6.55 2.03 21.32
CA ARG A 240 5.76 2.62 22.42
C ARG A 240 6.59 3.48 23.37
N LYS A 241 7.92 3.49 23.28
CA LYS A 241 8.79 4.19 24.25
C LYS A 241 8.41 5.66 24.45
N TYR A 242 7.87 6.30 23.42
CA TYR A 242 7.61 7.73 23.43
C TYR A 242 6.14 8.09 23.70
N CYS A 243 5.15 7.23 23.37
CA CYS A 243 3.71 7.56 23.50
C CYS A 243 2.79 6.34 23.78
N PRO A 244 2.79 5.74 24.99
CA PRO A 244 2.00 4.55 25.31
C PRO A 244 0.48 4.78 25.44
N GLU A 245 0.06 6.04 25.60
CA GLU A 245 -1.35 6.46 25.78
C GLU A 245 -2.13 6.54 24.46
N VAL A 246 -1.42 6.65 23.33
CA VAL A 246 -2.00 6.85 21.99
C VAL A 246 -1.80 5.64 21.10
N LEU A 247 -0.76 4.84 21.37
CA LEU A 247 -0.36 3.70 20.55
C LEU A 247 -0.61 2.39 21.29
N GLU A 248 -1.43 1.53 20.69
CA GLU A 248 -1.58 0.13 21.11
C GLU A 248 -0.68 -0.78 20.24
N PRO A 249 -0.26 -1.97 20.70
CA PRO A 249 0.52 -2.89 19.87
C PRO A 249 -0.35 -3.67 18.87
N PRO A 250 0.16 -4.05 17.68
CA PRO A 250 1.52 -3.83 17.16
C PRO A 250 1.52 -2.83 15.99
N GLY A 251 2.03 -1.62 16.23
CA GLY A 251 2.49 -0.74 15.14
C GLY A 251 3.64 -1.36 14.36
N LEU A 252 3.88 -0.91 13.12
CA LEU A 252 4.93 -1.42 12.23
C LEU A 252 5.79 -0.27 11.69
N GLY A 253 7.10 -0.48 11.59
CA GLY A 253 8.04 0.46 11.00
C GLY A 253 8.52 1.59 11.93
N GLN A 254 9.26 2.54 11.36
CA GLN A 254 9.67 3.78 12.02
C GLN A 254 8.60 4.86 11.84
N ILE A 255 8.45 5.73 12.84
CA ILE A 255 7.58 6.89 12.77
C ILE A 255 8.09 7.85 11.68
N ASN A 256 7.21 8.35 10.82
CA ASN A 256 7.54 9.43 9.88
C ASN A 256 7.06 10.79 10.44
N GLU A 257 7.40 11.90 9.77
CA GLU A 257 7.03 13.26 10.19
C GLU A 257 5.51 13.42 10.38
N ASN A 258 4.70 13.00 9.40
CA ASN A 258 3.24 12.99 9.54
C ASN A 258 2.76 12.12 10.70
N GLY A 259 3.47 11.03 11.01
CA GLY A 259 3.23 10.18 12.17
C GLY A 259 3.42 10.92 13.49
N ALA A 260 4.49 11.71 13.61
CA ALA A 260 4.74 12.52 14.80
C ALA A 260 3.64 13.60 14.97
N LEU A 261 3.25 14.27 13.89
CA LEU A 261 2.16 15.25 13.91
C LEU A 261 0.82 14.61 14.31
N LEU A 262 0.49 13.44 13.76
CA LEU A 262 -0.73 12.71 14.10
C LEU A 262 -0.74 12.27 15.58
N VAL A 263 0.39 11.80 16.10
CA VAL A 263 0.53 11.41 17.52
C VAL A 263 0.37 12.62 18.43
N ASN A 264 0.99 13.75 18.10
CA ASN A 264 0.85 15.00 18.87
C ASN A 264 -0.60 15.50 18.88
N PHE A 265 -1.27 15.46 17.72
CA PHE A 265 -2.69 15.78 17.61
C PHE A 265 -3.53 14.81 18.47
N ALA A 266 -3.25 13.52 18.42
CA ALA A 266 -4.00 12.54 19.18
C ALA A 266 -3.82 12.71 20.69
N LEU A 267 -2.59 12.91 21.16
CA LEU A 267 -2.26 13.21 22.56
C LEU A 267 -3.02 14.45 23.05
N SER A 268 -3.01 15.53 22.25
CA SER A 268 -3.62 16.81 22.62
C SER A 268 -5.15 16.75 22.74
N ASN A 269 -5.79 15.72 22.17
CA ASN A 269 -7.24 15.59 22.09
C ASN A 269 -7.79 14.34 22.80
N ASP A 270 -6.96 13.65 23.58
CA ASP A 270 -7.30 12.38 24.25
C ASP A 270 -7.79 11.30 23.25
N LEU A 271 -7.15 11.21 22.06
CA LEU A 271 -7.46 10.23 21.02
C LEU A 271 -6.48 9.06 21.04
N VAL A 272 -6.96 7.88 20.64
CA VAL A 272 -6.16 6.66 20.44
C VAL A 272 -6.14 6.30 18.95
N VAL A 273 -5.00 5.87 18.43
CA VAL A 273 -4.86 5.53 16.99
C VAL A 273 -5.38 4.11 16.72
N GLY A 274 -6.55 4.05 16.08
CA GLY A 274 -7.34 2.85 15.75
C GLY A 274 -6.64 1.82 14.89
N GLY A 275 -5.72 2.23 14.00
CA GLY A 275 -4.93 1.30 13.18
C GLY A 275 -4.04 0.34 13.98
N THR A 276 -3.94 0.56 15.29
CA THR A 276 -3.20 -0.27 16.23
C THR A 276 -4.07 -0.99 17.28
N LEU A 277 -5.37 -0.68 17.33
CA LEU A 277 -6.35 -1.17 18.33
C LEU A 277 -6.91 -2.57 18.02
N PHE A 278 -6.70 -3.09 16.81
CA PHE A 278 -7.18 -4.41 16.40
C PHE A 278 -6.03 -5.25 15.84
N GLU A 279 -5.86 -6.48 16.34
CA GLU A 279 -4.90 -7.44 15.82
C GLU A 279 -5.24 -7.82 14.38
N HIS A 280 -4.61 -7.16 13.42
CA HIS A 280 -4.65 -7.53 12.02
C HIS A 280 -3.41 -8.36 11.65
N LYS A 281 -3.56 -9.34 10.76
CA LYS A 281 -2.41 -9.96 10.08
C LYS A 281 -1.61 -8.84 9.39
N ASN A 282 -0.27 -8.94 9.34
CA ASN A 282 0.59 -7.86 8.82
C ASN A 282 0.18 -7.34 7.42
N VAL A 283 -0.40 -8.20 6.57
CA VAL A 283 -0.94 -7.84 5.25
C VAL A 283 -2.18 -6.92 5.27
N HIS A 284 -2.84 -6.79 6.42
CA HIS A 284 -4.03 -5.96 6.64
C HIS A 284 -3.76 -4.75 7.55
N LYS A 285 -2.52 -4.56 8.01
CA LYS A 285 -2.09 -3.37 8.76
C LYS A 285 -1.78 -2.17 7.86
N TYR A 286 -1.68 -2.43 6.56
CA TYR A 286 -1.43 -1.45 5.53
C TYR A 286 -2.69 -1.26 4.69
N THR A 287 -3.19 -0.02 4.62
CA THR A 287 -4.34 0.34 3.78
C THR A 287 -3.94 0.77 2.36
N TRP A 288 -2.63 0.85 2.10
CA TRP A 288 -2.02 1.02 0.78
C TRP A 288 -0.59 0.45 0.83
N THR A 289 -0.14 -0.21 -0.23
CA THR A 289 1.25 -0.66 -0.41
C THR A 289 1.86 0.06 -1.61
N SER A 290 2.92 0.82 -1.37
CA SER A 290 3.85 1.27 -2.43
C SER A 290 4.38 0.05 -3.21
N PRO A 291 4.75 0.19 -4.50
CA PRO A 291 5.54 -0.82 -5.22
C PRO A 291 6.78 -1.31 -4.45
N ASP A 292 7.23 -0.53 -3.45
CA ASP A 292 8.39 -0.78 -2.59
C ASP A 292 8.04 -1.30 -1.17
N GLU A 293 6.85 -1.88 -0.93
CA GLU A 293 6.46 -2.52 0.36
C GLU A 293 6.29 -1.59 1.59
N HIS A 294 5.52 -0.50 1.48
CA HIS A 294 5.27 0.41 2.61
C HIS A 294 3.79 0.81 2.73
N GLY A 295 3.21 0.88 3.94
CA GLY A 295 1.83 1.34 4.12
C GLY A 295 1.54 2.30 5.28
N HIS A 296 0.26 2.66 5.39
CA HIS A 296 -0.28 3.86 6.07
C HIS A 296 -1.40 3.52 7.07
N HIS A 297 -1.72 4.44 7.99
CA HIS A 297 -2.81 4.31 8.99
C HIS A 297 -4.06 5.15 8.63
N ASN A 298 -5.25 4.72 9.08
CA ASN A 298 -6.53 5.28 8.60
C ASN A 298 -7.55 5.72 9.68
N LEU A 299 -7.27 5.53 10.98
CA LEU A 299 -8.27 5.79 12.05
C LEU A 299 -7.64 6.30 13.36
N ALA A 300 -8.27 7.28 13.99
CA ALA A 300 -8.07 7.70 15.38
C ALA A 300 -9.42 7.94 16.10
N THR A 301 -9.53 7.58 17.38
CA THR A 301 -10.83 7.59 18.12
C THR A 301 -10.70 8.02 19.57
N ARG A 302 -11.73 8.70 20.12
CA ARG A 302 -11.89 9.02 21.54
C ARG A 302 -13.22 8.46 22.06
N SER A 303 -13.17 7.69 23.14
CA SER A 303 -14.36 7.12 23.80
C SER A 303 -14.59 7.75 25.20
N PRO A 304 -15.84 8.12 25.57
CA PRO A 304 -16.14 8.61 26.91
C PRO A 304 -15.99 7.58 28.05
N LEU A 305 -15.81 6.29 27.72
CA LEU A 305 -15.93 5.18 28.68
C LEU A 305 -14.60 4.70 29.29
N GLN A 306 -13.45 5.23 28.87
CA GLN A 306 -12.15 4.73 29.35
C GLN A 306 -11.65 5.32 30.69
N LYS A 307 -12.34 6.31 31.30
CA LYS A 307 -11.97 6.86 32.61
C LYS A 307 -12.57 6.11 33.81
N GLN A 308 -12.52 4.78 33.84
CA GLN A 308 -12.62 4.01 35.09
C GLN A 308 -11.76 2.75 35.00
N GLY A 309 -10.52 2.87 35.46
CA GLY A 309 -9.55 1.79 35.58
C GLY A 309 -8.47 2.17 36.57
N SER A 310 -8.88 2.60 37.78
CA SER A 310 -7.98 2.80 38.90
C SER A 310 -7.26 1.49 39.21
N ARG A 311 -5.93 1.55 39.19
CA ARG A 311 -5.01 0.52 39.68
C ARG A 311 -5.48 0.01 41.04
N THR A 312 -5.93 -1.23 41.08
CA THR A 312 -5.80 -2.08 42.27
C THR A 312 -5.02 -3.30 41.84
N SER A 313 -3.79 -3.40 42.35
CA SER A 313 -2.92 -4.57 42.17
C SER A 313 -3.53 -5.76 42.91
N PRO A 314 -3.66 -6.95 42.30
CA PRO A 314 -3.86 -8.17 43.06
C PRO A 314 -2.51 -8.58 43.63
N GLY A 315 -2.34 -8.38 44.94
CA GLY A 315 -1.25 -8.98 45.70
C GLY A 315 -1.35 -10.50 45.60
N VAL A 316 -0.29 -11.11 45.06
CA VAL A 316 -0.08 -12.55 45.01
C VAL A 316 0.07 -13.07 46.44
N GLN A 317 -0.81 -13.96 46.87
CA GLN A 317 -0.57 -14.84 48.01
C GLN A 317 0.44 -15.90 47.61
N VAL A 318 1.56 -15.96 48.33
CA VAL A 318 2.53 -17.08 48.28
C VAL A 318 2.22 -18.00 49.48
N PRO A 319 2.09 -19.32 49.30
CA PRO A 319 1.96 -20.24 50.42
C PRO A 319 3.35 -20.61 50.97
N GLY A 320 3.51 -20.54 52.29
CA GLY A 320 4.73 -20.93 53.03
C GLY A 320 4.92 -20.10 54.28
#